data_AF-A0A4R0HLR1-F1
#
_entry.id   AF-A0A4R0HLR1-F1
#
_cell.length_a   1.000
_cell.length_b   1.000
_cell.length_c   1.000
_cell.angle_alpha   90.00
_cell.angle_beta   90.00
_cell.angle_gamma   90.00
#
_symmetry.space_group_name_H-M   'P 1'
#
loop_
_entity.id
_entity.type
_entity.pdbx_description
1 polymer ?
#
loop_
_entity_poly.entity_id
_entity_poly.type
_entity_poly.pdbx_seq_one_letter_code
_entity_poly.pdbx_strand_id
1 'polypeptide(L)'
;MSVLAVEELHSALALRDLTDPAQGPHAVQLVVDSIRTALGAAWPYTEIWTRRDHPVVPLADNYDNLGYASDAVTREARYTRYASASEVLRSHTSAMIPPALRELAGSESSDVLMICAGICYRRDSVDWQHTGTPHQLDLWRVSRNVTLGEPELEDMIARLVDTVLPGQTYRTVPAVHPYTIHGRQIDVLLDDQWIEIGECGVAAPHVLRMAGLDDSWTGLAMGPGLDRLLMLRKGIRDIRLLRSTDPRVAGQMLDLAPYKAVSSMPPVRRDLSVVVDESADVSAEVLGDKVRAALGPDADAAESLEVLGETSYDDLPTGARERLQMTPGQRNLLVRLVLRPVDRTLTDAEANALRDKVYRALHEGPVLELIG
;
A
#
# COMPACT_ATOMS: atom_id res chain seq x y z
N MET A 1 -9.37 -14.22 -14.10
CA MET A 1 -8.68 -13.93 -12.82
C MET A 1 -7.36 -14.69 -12.82
N SER A 2 -6.23 -14.02 -12.62
CA SER A 2 -4.93 -14.67 -12.47
C SER A 2 -4.70 -14.94 -10.98
N VAL A 3 -4.61 -16.21 -10.61
CA VAL A 3 -4.24 -16.63 -9.24
C VAL A 3 -2.73 -16.65 -9.13
N LEU A 4 -2.19 -16.25 -7.98
CA LEU A 4 -0.75 -16.31 -7.72
C LEU A 4 -0.22 -17.74 -7.80
N ALA A 5 1.00 -17.90 -8.32
CA ALA A 5 1.75 -19.14 -8.16
C ALA A 5 2.10 -19.38 -6.69
N VAL A 6 2.38 -20.63 -6.33
CA VAL A 6 2.71 -21.02 -4.93
C VAL A 6 3.95 -20.27 -4.44
N GLU A 7 4.95 -20.14 -5.30
CA GLU A 7 6.19 -19.42 -4.99
C GLU A 7 5.94 -17.93 -4.75
N GLU A 8 5.08 -17.30 -5.56
CA GLU A 8 4.71 -15.89 -5.39
C GLU A 8 3.94 -15.66 -4.08
N LEU A 9 3.01 -16.56 -3.75
CA LEU A 9 2.27 -16.50 -2.49
C LEU A 9 3.20 -16.69 -1.29
N HIS A 10 4.10 -17.68 -1.36
CA HIS A 10 5.08 -17.92 -0.29
C HIS A 10 6.01 -16.72 -0.10
N SER A 11 6.52 -16.14 -1.19
CA SER A 11 7.34 -14.93 -1.14
C SER A 11 6.59 -13.73 -0.54
N ALA A 12 5.31 -13.55 -0.89
CA ALA A 12 4.49 -12.49 -0.32
C ALA A 12 4.30 -12.68 1.20
N LEU A 13 3.97 -13.90 1.64
CA LEU A 13 3.73 -14.22 3.05
C LEU A 13 5.00 -14.24 3.91
N ALA A 14 6.17 -14.38 3.29
CA ALA A 14 7.46 -14.30 3.98
C ALA A 14 7.88 -12.85 4.31
N LEU A 15 7.21 -11.84 3.75
CA LEU A 15 7.53 -10.44 4.03
C LEU A 15 7.17 -10.09 5.47
N ARG A 16 8.12 -9.43 6.14
CA ARG A 16 7.94 -8.96 7.51
C ARG A 16 6.78 -7.95 7.59
N ASP A 17 5.81 -8.21 8.46
CA ASP A 17 4.81 -7.22 8.85
C ASP A 17 5.41 -6.32 9.93
N LEU A 18 5.70 -5.05 9.59
CA LEU A 18 6.32 -4.10 10.51
C LEU A 18 5.40 -3.73 11.68
N THR A 19 4.10 -4.01 11.56
CA THR A 19 3.13 -3.77 12.61
C THR A 19 3.12 -4.89 13.66
N ASP A 20 3.68 -6.08 13.37
CA ASP A 20 3.66 -7.24 14.24
C ASP A 20 4.91 -7.32 15.15
N PRO A 21 4.77 -7.13 16.48
CA PRO A 21 5.89 -7.22 17.42
C PRO A 21 6.55 -8.61 17.46
N ALA A 22 5.82 -9.67 17.11
CA ALA A 22 6.37 -11.03 17.06
C ALA A 22 7.43 -11.17 15.96
N GLN A 23 7.40 -10.30 14.95
CA GLN A 23 8.39 -10.23 13.88
C GLN A 23 9.49 -9.19 14.15
N GLY A 24 9.60 -8.71 15.39
CA GLY A 24 10.63 -7.79 15.87
C GLY A 24 10.14 -6.34 16.02
N PRO A 25 10.87 -5.50 16.77
CA PRO A 25 10.46 -4.12 17.06
C PRO A 25 10.54 -3.23 15.82
N HIS A 26 9.62 -2.27 15.74
CA HIS A 26 9.62 -1.23 14.70
C HIS A 26 8.80 0.00 15.11
N ALA A 27 9.18 1.18 14.62
CA ALA A 27 8.55 2.46 14.97
C ALA A 27 7.09 2.56 14.49
N VAL A 28 6.69 1.77 13.49
CA VAL A 28 5.28 1.63 13.08
C VAL A 28 4.41 1.16 14.26
N GLN A 29 4.92 0.25 15.10
CA GLN A 29 4.21 -0.23 16.28
C GLN A 29 3.95 0.90 17.26
N LEU A 30 4.94 1.79 17.45
CA LEU A 30 4.80 2.97 18.30
C LEU A 30 3.74 3.94 17.78
N VAL A 31 3.58 4.08 16.46
CA VAL A 31 2.50 4.87 15.87
C VAL A 31 1.15 4.25 16.21
N VAL A 32 0.98 2.93 16.00
CA VAL A 32 -0.25 2.20 16.32
C VAL A 32 -0.58 2.32 17.81
N ASP A 33 0.40 2.12 18.69
CA ASP A 33 0.22 2.19 20.15
C ASP A 33 -0.13 3.60 20.63
N SER A 34 0.47 4.63 20.02
CA SER A 34 0.15 6.04 20.32
C SER A 34 -1.31 6.35 19.95
N ILE A 35 -1.75 5.93 18.76
CA ILE A 35 -3.12 6.09 18.30
C ILE A 35 -4.09 5.31 19.19
N ARG A 36 -3.79 4.05 19.49
CA ARG A 36 -4.58 3.19 20.40
C ARG A 36 -4.76 3.86 21.76
N THR A 37 -3.70 4.41 22.32
CA THR A 37 -3.73 5.07 23.62
C THR A 37 -4.58 6.34 23.58
N ALA A 38 -4.37 7.20 22.58
CA ALA A 38 -5.08 8.46 22.45
C ALA A 38 -6.58 8.25 22.19
N LEU A 39 -6.94 7.37 21.25
CA LEU A 39 -8.34 7.09 20.94
C LEU A 39 -8.99 6.26 22.03
N GLY A 40 -8.31 5.28 22.63
CA GLY A 40 -8.84 4.44 23.70
C GLY A 40 -9.21 5.21 24.98
N ALA A 41 -8.59 6.37 25.22
CA ALA A 41 -8.93 7.26 26.32
C ALA A 41 -9.95 8.34 25.95
N ALA A 42 -10.33 8.46 24.67
CA ALA A 42 -11.17 9.57 24.20
C ALA A 42 -12.67 9.36 24.48
N TRP A 43 -13.13 8.11 24.56
CA TRP A 43 -14.54 7.78 24.77
C TRP A 43 -14.73 6.58 25.72
N PRO A 44 -15.90 6.44 26.36
CA PRO A 44 -16.15 5.39 27.35
C PRO A 44 -16.49 4.04 26.68
N TYR A 45 -15.53 3.47 25.95
CA TYR A 45 -15.71 2.17 25.31
C TYR A 45 -16.04 1.08 26.32
N THR A 46 -16.90 0.15 25.92
CA THR A 46 -17.04 -1.12 26.64
C THR A 46 -15.79 -1.96 26.44
N GLU A 47 -15.27 -2.00 25.21
CA GLU A 47 -14.10 -2.79 24.84
C GLU A 47 -13.24 -2.11 23.77
N ILE A 48 -11.94 -2.46 23.77
CA ILE A 48 -10.99 -2.04 22.72
C ILE A 48 -10.37 -3.31 22.16
N TRP A 49 -10.58 -3.55 20.87
CA TRP A 49 -10.10 -4.72 20.16
C TRP A 49 -8.88 -4.36 19.32
N THR A 50 -7.87 -5.21 19.35
CA THR A 50 -6.69 -5.09 18.49
C THR A 50 -6.56 -6.36 17.67
N ARG A 51 -6.58 -6.23 16.35
CA ARG A 51 -6.54 -7.36 15.41
C ARG A 51 -5.34 -7.25 14.47
N ARG A 52 -4.74 -8.40 14.21
CA ARG A 52 -3.63 -8.62 13.28
C ARG A 52 -3.84 -9.97 12.60
N ASP A 53 -4.95 -10.07 11.89
CA ASP A 53 -5.38 -11.35 11.29
C ASP A 53 -4.40 -11.78 10.20
N HIS A 54 -4.47 -13.05 9.81
CA HIS A 54 -3.67 -13.56 8.69
C HIS A 54 -3.99 -12.76 7.39
N PRO A 55 -2.99 -12.44 6.54
CA PRO A 55 -3.21 -11.59 5.37
C PRO A 55 -3.99 -12.25 4.23
N VAL A 56 -4.07 -13.59 4.19
CA VAL A 56 -4.99 -14.31 3.28
C VAL A 56 -6.38 -14.27 3.87
N VAL A 57 -7.30 -13.63 3.18
CA VAL A 57 -8.67 -13.37 3.63
C VAL A 57 -9.69 -13.79 2.56
N PRO A 58 -10.95 -14.11 2.95
CA PRO A 58 -12.01 -14.33 1.98
C PRO A 58 -12.21 -13.11 1.08
N LEU A 59 -12.40 -13.32 -0.22
CA LEU A 59 -12.72 -12.28 -1.20
C LEU A 59 -13.95 -11.47 -0.77
N ALA A 60 -14.93 -12.16 -0.16
CA ALA A 60 -16.13 -11.54 0.36
C ALA A 60 -15.85 -10.55 1.49
N ASP A 61 -14.93 -10.86 2.41
CA ASP A 61 -14.58 -9.94 3.49
C ASP A 61 -13.70 -8.78 3.01
N ASN A 62 -12.89 -8.99 1.98
CA ASN A 62 -12.11 -7.91 1.38
C ASN A 62 -12.97 -6.97 0.53
N TYR A 63 -14.11 -7.39 -0.03
CA TYR A 63 -14.90 -6.54 -0.93
C TYR A 63 -16.41 -6.62 -0.71
N ASP A 64 -17.04 -7.79 -0.86
CA ASP A 64 -18.51 -7.91 -0.89
C ASP A 64 -19.16 -7.36 0.38
N ASN A 65 -18.64 -7.75 1.55
CA ASN A 65 -19.16 -7.36 2.86
C ASN A 65 -18.84 -5.91 3.23
N LEU A 66 -18.06 -5.21 2.41
CA LEU A 66 -17.79 -3.77 2.48
C LEU A 66 -18.56 -2.99 1.40
N GLY A 67 -19.48 -3.64 0.67
CA GLY A 67 -20.36 -2.97 -0.29
C GLY A 67 -19.72 -2.65 -1.64
N TYR A 68 -18.51 -3.14 -1.94
CA TYR A 68 -17.90 -2.95 -3.26
C TYR A 68 -18.76 -3.62 -4.33
N ALA A 69 -18.98 -2.96 -5.47
CA ALA A 69 -19.65 -3.56 -6.62
C ALA A 69 -18.85 -4.73 -7.19
N SER A 70 -19.50 -5.75 -7.74
CA SER A 70 -18.84 -6.94 -8.30
C SER A 70 -17.96 -6.64 -9.51
N ASP A 71 -18.28 -5.58 -10.25
CA ASP A 71 -17.55 -5.05 -11.40
C ASP A 71 -16.63 -3.87 -11.02
N ALA A 72 -16.44 -3.61 -9.72
CA ALA A 72 -15.55 -2.56 -9.26
C ALA A 72 -14.13 -2.80 -9.78
N VAL A 73 -13.55 -1.75 -10.36
CA VAL A 73 -12.17 -1.72 -10.85
C VAL A 73 -11.17 -2.19 -9.80
N THR A 74 -11.42 -1.90 -8.51
CA THR A 74 -10.57 -2.31 -7.39
C THR A 74 -10.46 -3.83 -7.19
N ARG A 75 -11.37 -4.63 -7.79
CA ARG A 75 -11.34 -6.09 -7.79
C ARG A 75 -10.55 -6.69 -8.95
N GLU A 76 -10.19 -5.87 -9.94
CA GLU A 76 -9.44 -6.36 -11.08
C GLU A 76 -8.08 -6.94 -10.65
N ALA A 77 -7.61 -7.95 -11.37
CA ALA A 77 -6.32 -8.61 -11.08
C ALA A 77 -5.12 -7.65 -11.15
N ARG A 78 -5.31 -6.45 -11.72
CA ARG A 78 -4.30 -5.39 -11.73
C ARG A 78 -4.14 -4.68 -10.38
N TYR A 79 -5.10 -4.80 -9.45
CA TYR A 79 -4.98 -4.23 -8.10
C TYR A 79 -5.04 -5.29 -7.00
N THR A 80 -5.71 -6.42 -7.25
CA THR A 80 -5.91 -7.50 -6.26
C THR A 80 -5.01 -8.69 -6.54
N ARG A 81 -4.35 -9.21 -5.49
CA ARG A 81 -3.58 -10.45 -5.55
C ARG A 81 -4.41 -11.64 -5.07
N TYR A 82 -4.91 -12.45 -6.00
CA TYR A 82 -5.74 -13.62 -5.71
C TYR A 82 -4.89 -14.81 -5.25
N ALA A 83 -5.17 -15.34 -4.05
CA ALA A 83 -4.54 -16.54 -3.52
C ALA A 83 -5.28 -17.81 -3.95
N SER A 84 -6.59 -17.71 -4.16
CA SER A 84 -7.45 -18.75 -4.74
C SER A 84 -8.64 -18.11 -5.47
N ALA A 85 -9.61 -18.91 -5.92
CA ALA A 85 -10.83 -18.37 -6.52
C ALA A 85 -11.72 -17.60 -5.53
N SER A 86 -11.55 -17.83 -4.22
CA SER A 86 -12.37 -17.25 -3.16
C SER A 86 -11.58 -16.48 -2.11
N GLU A 87 -10.25 -16.41 -2.24
CA GLU A 87 -9.36 -15.78 -1.26
C GLU A 87 -8.34 -14.87 -1.94
N VAL A 88 -7.97 -13.81 -1.23
CA VAL A 88 -7.01 -12.82 -1.68
C VAL A 88 -6.00 -12.56 -0.59
N LEU A 89 -4.80 -12.10 -0.97
CA LEU A 89 -3.99 -11.31 -0.05
C LEU A 89 -4.70 -9.96 0.12
N ARG A 90 -5.03 -9.59 1.36
CA ARG A 90 -5.84 -8.40 1.63
C ARG A 90 -5.26 -7.14 0.97
N SER A 91 -6.09 -6.41 0.25
CA SER A 91 -5.68 -5.15 -0.41
C SER A 91 -5.69 -3.96 0.55
N HIS A 92 -6.43 -4.07 1.65
CA HIS A 92 -6.56 -3.05 2.69
C HIS A 92 -6.90 -3.69 4.05
N THR A 93 -6.59 -3.02 5.15
CA THR A 93 -6.90 -3.55 6.50
C THR A 93 -8.39 -3.63 6.81
N SER A 94 -9.26 -2.94 6.05
CA SER A 94 -10.71 -2.99 6.22
C SER A 94 -11.29 -4.38 5.99
N ALA A 95 -10.53 -5.29 5.35
CA ALA A 95 -10.91 -6.69 5.21
C ALA A 95 -11.06 -7.43 6.54
N MET A 96 -10.47 -6.92 7.63
CA MET A 96 -10.64 -7.44 8.99
C MET A 96 -11.93 -6.96 9.66
N ILE A 97 -12.63 -5.98 9.10
CA ILE A 97 -13.80 -5.35 9.72
C ILE A 97 -15.05 -6.23 9.61
N PRO A 98 -15.43 -6.78 8.44
CA PRO A 98 -16.61 -7.65 8.36
C PRO A 98 -16.60 -8.83 9.36
N PRO A 99 -15.50 -9.60 9.52
CA PRO A 99 -15.47 -10.64 10.55
C PRO A 99 -15.53 -10.07 11.97
N ALA A 100 -14.91 -8.92 12.25
CA ALA A 100 -15.00 -8.27 13.57
C ALA A 100 -16.43 -7.76 13.88
N LEU A 101 -17.14 -7.21 12.90
CA LEU A 101 -18.53 -6.79 13.08
C LEU A 101 -19.46 -8.00 13.33
N ARG A 102 -19.24 -9.13 12.66
CA ARG A 102 -19.98 -10.37 12.92
C ARG A 102 -19.71 -10.92 14.32
N GLU A 103 -18.48 -10.80 14.81
CA GLU A 103 -18.10 -11.13 16.19
C GLU A 103 -18.82 -10.20 17.19
N LEU A 104 -18.85 -8.89 16.93
CA LEU A 104 -19.57 -7.90 17.74
C LEU A 104 -21.08 -8.14 17.77
N ALA A 105 -21.69 -8.55 16.66
CA ALA A 105 -23.12 -8.87 16.62
C ALA A 105 -23.50 -10.03 17.57
N GLY A 106 -22.56 -10.90 17.91
CA GLY A 106 -22.72 -11.99 18.86
C GLY A 106 -22.23 -11.70 20.28
N SER A 107 -21.75 -10.48 20.57
CA SER A 107 -21.21 -10.10 21.88
C SER A 107 -22.17 -9.23 22.69
N GLU A 108 -21.86 -9.05 23.98
CA GLU A 108 -22.58 -8.14 24.89
C GLU A 108 -21.99 -6.72 24.88
N SER A 109 -20.94 -6.47 24.08
CA SER A 109 -20.27 -5.17 23.99
C SER A 109 -21.22 -4.15 23.36
N SER A 110 -21.18 -2.89 23.80
CA SER A 110 -22.11 -1.84 23.29
C SER A 110 -21.42 -0.62 22.70
N ASP A 111 -20.14 -0.39 22.98
CA ASP A 111 -19.29 0.60 22.31
C ASP A 111 -17.89 0.01 22.20
N VAL A 112 -17.40 -0.17 20.97
CA VAL A 112 -16.15 -0.88 20.69
C VAL A 112 -15.26 -0.04 19.78
N LEU A 113 -13.99 0.11 20.17
CA LEU A 113 -12.92 0.58 19.29
C LEU A 113 -12.17 -0.62 18.72
N MET A 114 -12.31 -0.85 17.42
CA MET A 114 -11.54 -1.85 16.68
C MET A 114 -10.30 -1.21 16.06
N ILE A 115 -9.15 -1.82 16.29
CA ILE A 115 -7.84 -1.37 15.83
C ILE A 115 -7.23 -2.51 15.03
N CYS A 116 -7.34 -2.45 13.70
CA CYS A 116 -6.92 -3.52 12.81
C CYS A 116 -5.70 -3.05 12.00
N ALA A 117 -4.51 -3.50 12.38
CA ALA A 117 -3.27 -3.07 11.73
C ALA A 117 -2.59 -4.25 11.05
N GLY A 118 -1.99 -3.99 9.88
CA GLY A 118 -1.25 -5.03 9.18
C GLY A 118 -0.74 -4.62 7.82
N ILE A 119 0.12 -5.47 7.27
CA ILE A 119 0.59 -5.40 5.88
C ILE A 119 -0.54 -5.69 4.90
N CYS A 120 -0.62 -4.94 3.81
CA CYS A 120 -1.55 -5.12 2.70
C CYS A 120 -0.77 -5.45 1.43
N TYR A 121 -1.46 -5.95 0.40
CA TYR A 121 -0.83 -6.39 -0.84
C TYR A 121 -1.58 -5.80 -2.02
N ARG A 122 -0.89 -4.96 -2.80
CA ARG A 122 -1.42 -4.34 -4.01
C ARG A 122 -0.33 -4.26 -5.08
N ARG A 123 -0.74 -4.12 -6.34
CA ARG A 123 0.20 -3.63 -7.36
C ARG A 123 0.28 -2.11 -7.24
N ASP A 124 1.46 -1.57 -7.41
CA ASP A 124 1.73 -0.14 -7.20
C ASP A 124 2.89 0.31 -8.11
N SER A 125 3.11 1.61 -8.26
CA SER A 125 4.29 2.10 -8.98
C SER A 125 5.59 1.73 -8.25
N VAL A 126 6.72 1.86 -8.95
CA VAL A 126 8.06 1.83 -8.32
C VAL A 126 8.53 3.27 -8.24
N ASP A 127 8.41 3.86 -7.06
CA ASP A 127 8.94 5.18 -6.71
C ASP A 127 9.21 5.29 -5.20
N TRP A 128 9.62 6.47 -4.75
CA TRP A 128 10.02 6.73 -3.36
C TRP A 128 8.84 6.83 -2.37
N GLN A 129 7.60 6.92 -2.84
CA GLN A 129 6.38 7.03 -2.02
C GLN A 129 5.58 5.73 -1.96
N HIS A 130 5.71 4.89 -2.99
CA HIS A 130 4.83 3.75 -3.20
C HIS A 130 5.55 2.41 -2.97
N THR A 131 4.78 1.46 -2.46
CA THR A 131 5.21 0.09 -2.27
C THR A 131 4.04 -0.84 -2.56
N GLY A 132 4.33 -2.01 -3.13
CA GLY A 132 3.32 -3.05 -3.31
C GLY A 132 2.85 -3.69 -2.01
N THR A 133 3.53 -3.42 -0.89
CA THR A 133 3.21 -4.00 0.42
C THR A 133 3.17 -2.99 1.57
N PRO A 134 2.25 -2.00 1.50
CA PRO A 134 2.12 -0.98 2.53
C PRO A 134 1.51 -1.58 3.80
N HIS A 135 1.69 -0.92 4.93
CA HIS A 135 0.99 -1.18 6.17
C HIS A 135 -0.12 -0.16 6.34
N GLN A 136 -1.30 -0.65 6.71
CA GLN A 136 -2.44 0.20 7.01
C GLN A 136 -2.92 -0.06 8.43
N LEU A 137 -3.76 0.85 8.89
CA LEU A 137 -4.48 0.75 10.13
C LEU A 137 -5.94 1.09 9.85
N ASP A 138 -6.86 0.19 10.18
CA ASP A 138 -8.28 0.47 10.26
C ASP A 138 -8.68 0.73 11.71
N LEU A 139 -9.33 1.87 11.92
CA LEU A 139 -9.88 2.31 13.18
C LEU A 139 -11.39 2.42 13.01
N TRP A 140 -12.12 1.57 13.73
CA TRP A 140 -13.57 1.60 13.71
C TRP A 140 -14.09 1.78 15.13
N ARG A 141 -14.86 2.84 15.36
CA ARG A 141 -15.67 2.96 16.57
C ARG A 141 -17.09 2.58 16.23
N VAL A 142 -17.62 1.54 16.87
CA VAL A 142 -18.97 1.03 16.60
C VAL A 142 -19.74 1.00 17.90
N SER A 143 -20.89 1.66 17.95
CA SER A 143 -21.63 1.89 19.19
C SER A 143 -23.13 1.71 19.03
N ARG A 144 -23.77 1.15 20.05
CA ARG A 144 -25.19 0.84 20.14
C ARG A 144 -25.91 1.92 20.94
N ASN A 145 -27.03 2.41 20.41
CA ASN A 145 -27.83 3.50 21.01
C ASN A 145 -27.08 4.83 21.17
N VAL A 146 -25.91 4.97 20.56
CA VAL A 146 -25.19 6.22 20.38
C VAL A 146 -25.23 6.55 18.90
N THR A 147 -25.58 7.79 18.56
CA THR A 147 -25.51 8.27 17.16
C THR A 147 -24.13 8.88 16.94
N LEU A 148 -23.30 8.20 16.17
CA LEU A 148 -22.00 8.69 15.72
C LEU A 148 -22.17 9.35 14.34
N GLY A 149 -21.84 10.63 14.24
CA GLY A 149 -21.99 11.42 13.02
C GLY A 149 -20.71 12.16 12.63
N GLU A 150 -20.86 13.15 11.76
CA GLU A 150 -19.75 14.02 11.33
C GLU A 150 -19.03 14.73 12.50
N PRO A 151 -19.68 15.19 13.58
CA PRO A 151 -18.97 15.80 14.72
C PRO A 151 -18.01 14.85 15.42
N GLU A 152 -18.42 13.60 15.68
CA GLU A 152 -17.53 12.60 16.29
C GLU A 152 -16.44 12.14 15.32
N LEU A 153 -16.72 12.10 14.01
CA LEU A 153 -15.72 11.85 12.98
C LEU A 153 -14.65 12.96 12.98
N GLU A 154 -15.06 14.23 13.06
CA GLU A 154 -14.15 15.38 13.15
C GLU A 154 -13.26 15.33 14.39
N ASP A 155 -13.80 14.98 15.55
CA ASP A 155 -13.02 14.77 16.78
C ASP A 155 -12.02 13.61 16.62
N MET A 156 -12.43 12.50 15.99
CA MET A 156 -11.55 11.37 15.71
C MET A 156 -10.39 11.74 14.77
N ILE A 157 -10.66 12.53 13.73
CA ILE A 157 -9.65 13.04 12.80
C ILE A 157 -8.66 13.94 13.53
N ALA A 158 -9.15 14.91 14.30
CA ALA A 158 -8.31 15.84 15.05
C ALA A 158 -7.37 15.09 15.99
N ARG A 159 -7.89 14.11 16.75
CA ARG A 159 -7.09 13.26 17.65
C ARG A 159 -6.05 12.43 16.92
N LEU A 160 -6.36 11.86 15.76
CA LEU A 160 -5.39 11.13 14.95
C LEU A 160 -4.22 12.05 14.57
N VAL A 161 -4.52 13.21 13.98
CA VAL A 161 -3.52 14.15 13.49
C VAL A 161 -2.68 14.70 14.64
N ASP A 162 -3.30 15.16 15.73
CA ASP A 162 -2.58 15.72 16.88
C ASP A 162 -1.65 14.69 17.55
N THR A 163 -2.06 13.41 17.56
CA THR A 163 -1.26 12.33 18.15
C THR A 163 -0.03 12.03 17.30
N VAL A 164 -0.22 11.85 16.00
CA VAL A 164 0.83 11.33 15.12
C VAL A 164 1.67 12.44 14.50
N LEU A 165 1.07 13.59 14.19
CA LEU A 165 1.67 14.73 13.50
C LEU A 165 1.36 16.05 14.24
N PRO A 166 1.83 16.21 15.49
CA PRO A 166 1.49 17.34 16.34
C PRO A 166 1.91 18.66 15.71
N GLY A 167 0.97 19.61 15.64
CA GLY A 167 1.20 20.94 15.07
C GLY A 167 1.15 21.00 13.54
N GLN A 168 0.88 19.88 12.85
CA GLN A 168 0.72 19.88 11.40
C GLN A 168 -0.61 20.49 11.00
N THR A 169 -0.59 21.34 9.96
CA THR A 169 -1.84 21.82 9.35
C THR A 169 -2.45 20.69 8.52
N TYR A 170 -3.73 20.43 8.70
CA TYR A 170 -4.48 19.43 7.93
C TYR A 170 -5.77 20.02 7.37
N ARG A 171 -6.31 19.37 6.35
CA ARG A 171 -7.64 19.63 5.80
C ARG A 171 -8.34 18.30 5.54
N THR A 172 -9.64 18.38 5.29
CA THR A 172 -10.39 17.25 4.74
C THR A 172 -11.06 17.64 3.44
N VAL A 173 -11.17 16.68 2.52
CA VAL A 173 -11.92 16.84 1.26
C VAL A 173 -12.95 15.70 1.15
N PRO A 174 -14.15 15.95 0.62
CA PRO A 174 -15.15 14.89 0.44
C PRO A 174 -14.59 13.74 -0.41
N ALA A 175 -14.86 12.51 0.03
CA ALA A 175 -14.47 11.29 -0.65
C ALA A 175 -15.63 10.28 -0.61
N VAL A 176 -15.69 9.38 -1.59
CA VAL A 176 -16.77 8.40 -1.72
C VAL A 176 -16.20 7.01 -1.57
N HIS A 177 -16.67 6.27 -0.57
CA HIS A 177 -16.30 4.89 -0.32
C HIS A 177 -17.52 3.99 -0.29
N PRO A 178 -17.38 2.70 -0.66
CA PRO A 178 -18.51 1.77 -0.61
C PRO A 178 -19.03 1.51 0.81
N TYR A 179 -18.18 1.61 1.84
CA TYR A 179 -18.49 1.23 3.22
C TYR A 179 -18.68 2.41 4.18
N THR A 180 -18.66 3.65 3.68
CA THR A 180 -18.93 4.86 4.48
C THR A 180 -19.96 5.77 3.84
N ILE A 181 -20.58 6.61 4.66
CA ILE A 181 -21.32 7.80 4.26
C ILE A 181 -20.59 9.02 4.86
N HIS A 182 -20.78 10.20 4.25
CA HIS A 182 -20.02 11.40 4.63
C HIS A 182 -18.50 11.17 4.60
N GLY A 183 -18.04 10.41 3.59
CA GLY A 183 -16.63 10.06 3.44
C GLY A 183 -15.75 11.29 3.24
N ARG A 184 -14.55 11.24 3.81
CA ARG A 184 -13.55 12.32 3.78
C ARG A 184 -12.16 11.74 3.62
N GLN A 185 -11.38 12.31 2.71
CA GLN A 185 -9.94 12.15 2.64
C GLN A 185 -9.28 13.17 3.57
N ILE A 186 -8.22 12.76 4.28
CA ILE A 186 -7.45 13.58 5.22
C ILE A 186 -6.11 13.91 4.58
N ASP A 187 -5.85 15.21 4.37
CA ASP A 187 -4.58 15.70 3.84
C ASP A 187 -3.83 16.51 4.89
N VAL A 188 -2.51 16.37 4.94
CA VAL A 188 -1.62 17.24 5.71
C VAL A 188 -0.75 18.09 4.80
N LEU A 189 -0.48 19.33 5.21
CA LEU A 189 0.37 20.25 4.46
C LEU A 189 1.83 20.00 4.79
N LEU A 190 2.66 19.65 3.81
CA LEU A 190 4.11 19.54 3.93
C LEU A 190 4.77 20.19 2.72
N ASP A 191 5.75 21.07 2.94
CA ASP A 191 6.50 21.76 1.86
C ASP A 191 5.58 22.37 0.79
N ASP A 192 4.51 23.06 1.22
CA ASP A 192 3.48 23.67 0.37
C ASP A 192 2.67 22.68 -0.50
N GLN A 193 2.75 21.38 -0.20
CA GLN A 193 1.98 20.32 -0.86
C GLN A 193 1.04 19.62 0.12
N TRP A 194 -0.17 19.32 -0.35
CA TRP A 194 -1.13 18.51 0.40
C TRP A 194 -0.83 17.03 0.16
N ILE A 195 -0.59 16.31 1.25
CA ILE A 195 -0.25 14.89 1.24
C ILE A 195 -1.37 14.14 1.94
N GLU A 196 -2.03 13.25 1.21
CA GLU A 196 -3.02 12.34 1.76
C GLU A 196 -2.37 11.40 2.79
N ILE A 197 -3.03 11.24 3.95
CA ILE A 197 -2.60 10.32 5.02
C ILE A 197 -3.60 9.20 5.31
N GLY A 198 -4.82 9.31 4.82
CA GLY A 198 -5.87 8.33 5.02
C GLY A 198 -7.24 8.85 4.66
N GLU A 199 -8.20 7.95 4.68
CA GLU A 199 -9.61 8.23 4.39
C GLU A 199 -10.48 7.77 5.55
N CYS A 200 -11.66 8.37 5.70
CA CYS A 200 -12.55 8.11 6.81
C CYS A 200 -14.00 8.44 6.46
N GLY A 201 -14.93 8.09 7.33
CA GLY A 201 -16.35 8.42 7.18
C GLY A 201 -17.18 7.84 8.32
N VAL A 202 -18.48 8.15 8.29
CA VAL A 202 -19.45 7.44 9.14
C VAL A 202 -19.72 6.09 8.49
N ALA A 203 -19.67 5.00 9.26
CA ALA A 203 -19.86 3.64 8.75
C ALA A 203 -21.21 3.51 8.05
N ALA A 204 -21.23 2.96 6.84
CA ALA A 204 -22.45 2.87 6.06
C ALA A 204 -23.42 1.86 6.72
N PRO A 205 -24.72 2.20 6.91
CA PRO A 205 -25.66 1.32 7.59
C PRO A 205 -25.82 -0.07 6.96
N HIS A 206 -25.63 -0.20 5.65
CA HIS A 206 -25.72 -1.50 4.99
C HIS A 206 -24.59 -2.45 5.39
N VAL A 207 -23.38 -1.93 5.66
CA VAL A 207 -22.24 -2.75 6.12
C VAL A 207 -22.51 -3.31 7.52
N LEU A 208 -23.03 -2.47 8.42
CA LEU A 208 -23.40 -2.91 9.77
C LEU A 208 -24.50 -3.98 9.72
N ARG A 209 -25.55 -3.76 8.92
CA ARG A 209 -26.64 -4.74 8.74
C ARG A 209 -26.18 -6.06 8.12
N MET A 210 -25.27 -6.02 7.14
CA MET A 210 -24.70 -7.22 6.54
C MET A 210 -23.94 -8.07 7.56
N ALA A 211 -23.38 -7.45 8.60
CA ALA A 211 -22.71 -8.14 9.70
C ALA A 211 -23.67 -8.59 10.82
N GLY A 212 -24.97 -8.29 10.73
CA GLY A 212 -25.97 -8.66 11.73
C GLY A 212 -26.24 -7.60 12.81
N LEU A 213 -25.67 -6.40 12.68
CA LEU A 213 -25.95 -5.27 13.57
C LEU A 213 -27.19 -4.51 13.10
N ASP A 214 -28.20 -4.38 13.97
CA ASP A 214 -29.46 -3.69 13.68
C ASP A 214 -29.29 -2.15 13.59
N ASP A 215 -30.36 -1.43 13.26
CA ASP A 215 -30.33 0.04 13.09
C ASP A 215 -30.10 0.82 14.41
N SER A 216 -30.00 0.14 15.57
CA SER A 216 -29.55 0.79 16.82
C SER A 216 -28.04 1.02 16.85
N TRP A 217 -27.29 0.45 15.91
CA TRP A 217 -25.85 0.60 15.79
C TRP A 217 -25.47 1.70 14.80
N THR A 218 -24.47 2.50 15.19
CA THR A 218 -23.78 3.43 14.29
C THR A 218 -22.28 3.25 14.43
N GLY A 219 -21.50 3.81 13.51
CA GLY A 219 -20.05 3.70 13.59
C GLY A 219 -19.31 4.79 12.85
N LEU A 220 -18.04 4.92 13.19
CA LEU A 220 -17.03 5.70 12.46
C LEU A 220 -16.02 4.72 11.88
N ALA A 221 -15.49 5.02 10.70
CA ALA A 221 -14.47 4.24 10.03
C ALA A 221 -13.34 5.16 9.58
N MET A 222 -12.10 4.73 9.74
CA MET A 222 -10.92 5.51 9.36
C MET A 222 -9.75 4.56 9.02
N GLY A 223 -9.12 4.77 7.87
CA GLY A 223 -8.09 3.89 7.32
C GLY A 223 -6.79 4.63 6.95
N PRO A 224 -5.97 5.10 7.90
CA PRO A 224 -4.69 5.74 7.59
C PRO A 224 -3.61 4.77 7.11
N GLY A 225 -2.73 5.28 6.24
CA GLY A 225 -1.50 4.59 5.83
C GLY A 225 -0.41 4.73 6.89
N LEU A 226 0.01 3.62 7.51
CA LEU A 226 0.99 3.64 8.61
C LEU A 226 2.39 4.06 8.14
N ASP A 227 2.81 3.60 6.96
CA ASP A 227 4.11 3.98 6.37
C ASP A 227 4.16 5.48 6.12
N ARG A 228 3.09 6.03 5.54
CA ARG A 228 2.95 7.47 5.27
C ARG A 228 3.00 8.28 6.55
N LEU A 229 2.23 7.88 7.56
CA LEU A 229 2.23 8.54 8.87
C LEU A 229 3.61 8.53 9.53
N LEU A 230 4.31 7.39 9.52
CA LEU A 230 5.64 7.27 10.10
C LEU A 230 6.66 8.11 9.32
N MET A 231 6.58 8.10 7.99
CA MET A 231 7.45 8.90 7.13
C MET A 231 7.32 10.38 7.43
N LEU A 232 6.09 10.89 7.52
CA LEU A 232 5.80 12.28 7.87
C LEU A 232 6.30 12.61 9.28
N ARG A 233 6.01 11.77 10.28
CA ARG A 233 6.44 11.98 11.66
C ARG A 233 7.96 12.05 11.79
N LYS A 234 8.69 11.23 11.05
CA LYS A 234 10.16 11.17 11.12
C LYS A 234 10.86 12.02 10.06
N GLY A 235 10.15 12.62 9.10
CA GLY A 235 10.76 13.34 7.98
C GLY A 235 11.50 12.43 6.98
N ILE A 236 11.07 11.18 6.84
CA ILE A 236 11.64 10.20 5.91
C ILE A 236 11.08 10.47 4.51
N ARG A 237 11.96 10.55 3.51
CA ARG A 237 11.61 10.89 2.12
C ARG A 237 11.59 9.68 1.18
N ASP A 238 11.90 8.49 1.67
CA ASP A 238 11.94 7.28 0.85
C ASP A 238 11.38 6.11 1.66
N ILE A 239 10.28 5.54 1.18
CA ILE A 239 9.55 4.45 1.87
C ILE A 239 10.42 3.20 2.05
N ARG A 240 11.39 2.96 1.17
CA ARG A 240 12.30 1.80 1.25
C ARG A 240 13.15 1.82 2.51
N LEU A 241 13.39 3.01 3.09
CA LEU A 241 14.12 3.14 4.36
C LEU A 241 13.40 2.50 5.54
N LEU A 242 12.07 2.34 5.48
CA LEU A 242 11.29 1.68 6.56
C LEU A 242 11.62 0.19 6.67
N ARG A 243 12.09 -0.45 5.59
CA ARG A 243 12.46 -1.86 5.56
C ARG A 243 13.97 -2.09 5.50
N SER A 244 14.77 -1.03 5.51
CA SER A 244 16.23 -1.12 5.38
C SER A 244 16.84 -1.96 6.50
N THR A 245 17.73 -2.87 6.11
CA THR A 245 18.52 -3.72 7.01
C THR A 245 19.86 -3.07 7.39
N ASP A 246 20.20 -1.90 6.82
CA ASP A 246 21.39 -1.15 7.20
C ASP A 246 21.28 -0.75 8.69
N PRO A 247 22.23 -1.16 9.55
CA PRO A 247 22.17 -0.84 10.99
C PRO A 247 22.02 0.66 11.30
N ARG A 248 22.55 1.54 10.43
CA ARG A 248 22.46 3.00 10.57
C ARG A 248 21.05 3.53 10.32
N VAL A 249 20.25 2.80 9.54
CA VAL A 249 18.84 3.13 9.25
C VAL A 249 17.92 2.35 10.19
N ALA A 250 18.08 1.02 10.26
CA ALA A 250 17.26 0.14 11.09
C ALA A 250 17.25 0.55 12.56
N GLY A 251 18.40 0.96 13.12
CA GLY A 251 18.48 1.44 14.49
C GLY A 251 17.65 2.71 14.77
N GLN A 252 17.38 3.52 13.74
CA GLN A 252 16.52 4.70 13.83
C GLN A 252 15.03 4.38 13.71
N MET A 253 14.67 3.13 13.36
CA MET A 253 13.29 2.65 13.30
C MET A 253 12.83 2.01 14.61
N LEU A 254 13.47 2.35 15.74
CA LEU A 254 13.12 1.87 17.07
C LEU A 254 12.46 2.94 17.95
N ASP A 255 12.37 4.18 17.45
CA ASP A 255 11.72 5.32 18.12
C ASP A 255 10.98 6.22 17.11
N LEU A 256 10.34 7.28 17.63
CA LEU A 256 9.67 8.30 16.82
C LEU A 256 10.48 9.60 16.67
N ALA A 257 11.79 9.58 16.96
CA ALA A 257 12.65 10.75 16.78
C ALA A 257 12.81 11.08 15.28
N PRO A 258 13.05 12.34 14.90
CA PRO A 258 13.31 12.70 13.51
C PRO A 258 14.45 11.88 12.91
N TYR A 259 14.26 11.41 11.69
CA TYR A 259 15.24 10.62 10.96
C TYR A 259 16.48 11.46 10.63
N LYS A 260 17.65 10.91 10.93
CA LYS A 260 18.94 11.46 10.56
C LYS A 260 19.39 10.78 9.28
N ALA A 261 19.42 11.54 8.20
CA ALA A 261 19.82 11.05 6.89
C ALA A 261 21.20 10.38 6.94
N VAL A 262 21.26 9.15 6.43
CA VAL A 262 22.53 8.50 6.07
C VAL A 262 22.94 8.98 4.68
N SER A 263 24.24 9.00 4.38
CA SER A 263 24.75 9.45 3.07
C SER A 263 24.06 8.69 1.94
N SER A 264 23.47 9.42 0.98
CA SER A 264 22.83 8.82 -0.19
C SER A 264 23.87 8.15 -1.08
N MET A 265 23.60 6.92 -1.50
CA MET A 265 24.44 6.20 -2.45
C MET A 265 24.24 6.75 -3.87
N PRO A 266 25.27 6.77 -4.74
CA PRO A 266 25.10 7.26 -6.10
C PRO A 266 24.10 6.39 -6.88
N PRO A 267 23.14 6.98 -7.62
CA PRO A 267 22.22 6.21 -8.45
C PRO A 267 22.92 5.65 -9.68
N VAL A 268 22.45 4.51 -10.16
CA VAL A 268 22.74 4.01 -11.49
C VAL A 268 21.48 4.14 -12.35
N ARG A 269 21.58 4.90 -13.44
CA ARG A 269 20.46 5.15 -14.37
C ARG A 269 20.62 4.28 -15.63
N ARG A 270 19.53 3.69 -16.09
CA ARG A 270 19.47 2.87 -17.30
C ARG A 270 18.21 3.20 -18.09
N ASP A 271 18.38 3.65 -19.31
CA ASP A 271 17.28 3.83 -20.26
C ASP A 271 17.20 2.56 -21.12
N LEU A 272 15.99 1.98 -21.20
CA LEU A 272 15.71 0.67 -21.79
C LEU A 272 14.73 0.83 -22.94
N SER A 273 15.07 0.25 -24.08
CA SER A 273 14.16 0.10 -25.23
C SER A 273 13.47 -1.25 -25.12
N VAL A 274 12.23 -1.26 -24.65
CA VAL A 274 11.47 -2.47 -24.35
C VAL A 274 10.40 -2.65 -25.43
N VAL A 275 10.39 -3.81 -26.09
CA VAL A 275 9.33 -4.17 -27.04
C VAL A 275 8.22 -4.85 -26.26
N VAL A 276 6.98 -4.42 -26.49
CA VAL A 276 5.78 -5.04 -25.92
C VAL A 276 4.72 -5.20 -27.01
N ASP A 277 3.79 -6.12 -26.81
CA ASP A 277 2.61 -6.21 -27.66
C ASP A 277 1.76 -4.92 -27.54
N GLU A 278 1.08 -4.53 -28.63
CA GLU A 278 0.24 -3.33 -28.65
C GLU A 278 -0.88 -3.36 -27.60
N SER A 279 -1.39 -4.55 -27.27
CA SER A 279 -2.40 -4.76 -26.24
C SER A 279 -1.84 -4.91 -24.81
N ALA A 280 -0.52 -4.89 -24.62
CA ALA A 280 0.07 -5.07 -23.30
C ALA A 280 -0.32 -3.91 -22.36
N ASP A 281 -0.69 -4.24 -21.13
CA ASP A 281 -0.92 -3.24 -20.07
C ASP A 281 0.44 -2.71 -19.58
N VAL A 282 0.66 -1.43 -19.81
CA VAL A 282 1.91 -0.71 -19.51
C VAL A 282 1.71 0.32 -18.40
N SER A 283 0.65 0.17 -17.61
CA SER A 283 0.44 1.01 -16.43
C SER A 283 1.62 0.89 -15.46
N ALA A 284 1.86 1.96 -14.67
CA ALA A 284 2.95 1.99 -13.71
C ALA A 284 2.85 0.85 -12.67
N GLU A 285 1.63 0.46 -12.31
CA GLU A 285 1.35 -0.63 -11.37
C GLU A 285 1.72 -1.99 -11.94
N VAL A 286 1.38 -2.26 -13.20
CA VAL A 286 1.70 -3.53 -13.87
C VAL A 286 3.19 -3.64 -14.12
N LEU A 287 3.82 -2.59 -14.65
CA LEU A 287 5.26 -2.56 -14.87
C LEU A 287 6.02 -2.66 -13.54
N GLY A 288 5.56 -1.96 -12.51
CA GLY A 288 6.15 -1.99 -11.17
C GLY A 288 6.08 -3.38 -10.53
N ASP A 289 4.96 -4.09 -10.67
CA ASP A 289 4.83 -5.48 -10.20
C ASP A 289 5.77 -6.43 -10.97
N LYS A 290 5.84 -6.32 -12.31
CA LYS A 290 6.81 -7.08 -13.13
C LYS A 290 8.25 -6.86 -12.67
N VAL A 291 8.64 -5.60 -12.40
CA VAL A 291 9.98 -5.25 -11.90
C VAL A 291 10.25 -5.86 -10.53
N ARG A 292 9.33 -5.71 -9.57
CA ARG A 292 9.52 -6.26 -8.22
C ARG A 292 9.59 -7.79 -8.23
N ALA A 293 8.75 -8.46 -9.02
CA ALA A 293 8.80 -9.90 -9.20
C ALA A 293 10.15 -10.36 -9.78
N ALA A 294 10.67 -9.63 -10.78
CA ALA A 294 11.94 -9.96 -11.41
C ALA A 294 13.16 -9.75 -10.50
N LEU A 295 13.12 -8.72 -9.65
CA LEU A 295 14.20 -8.41 -8.71
C LEU A 295 14.13 -9.27 -7.45
N GLY A 296 12.94 -9.69 -7.03
CA GLY A 296 12.75 -10.55 -5.86
C GLY A 296 13.34 -9.92 -4.60
N PRO A 297 14.31 -10.57 -3.92
CA PRO A 297 14.99 -10.00 -2.75
C PRO A 297 15.67 -8.65 -3.00
N ASP A 298 16.02 -8.35 -4.26
CA ASP A 298 16.67 -7.09 -4.66
C ASP A 298 15.65 -5.99 -5.02
N ALA A 299 14.36 -6.18 -4.77
CA ALA A 299 13.30 -5.24 -5.20
C ALA A 299 13.54 -3.80 -4.70
N ASP A 300 14.04 -3.63 -3.47
CA ASP A 300 14.35 -2.32 -2.88
C ASP A 300 15.55 -1.61 -3.54
N ALA A 301 16.31 -2.31 -4.39
CA ALA A 301 17.36 -1.68 -5.21
C ALA A 301 16.76 -0.79 -6.31
N ALA A 302 15.54 -1.05 -6.77
CA ALA A 302 14.85 -0.18 -7.72
C ALA A 302 14.28 1.04 -6.98
N GLU A 303 14.82 2.22 -7.31
CA GLU A 303 14.36 3.49 -6.79
C GLU A 303 13.18 4.03 -7.57
N SER A 304 13.24 3.94 -8.90
CA SER A 304 12.12 4.34 -9.74
C SER A 304 12.10 3.62 -11.08
N LEU A 305 10.90 3.52 -11.64
CA LEU A 305 10.65 3.09 -13.01
C LEU A 305 9.70 4.10 -13.69
N GLU A 306 10.14 4.70 -14.78
CA GLU A 306 9.37 5.73 -15.49
C GLU A 306 9.27 5.39 -16.99
N VAL A 307 8.07 5.44 -17.56
CA VAL A 307 7.88 5.36 -19.00
C VAL A 307 8.07 6.76 -19.58
N LEU A 308 9.16 6.97 -20.32
CA LEU A 308 9.51 8.26 -20.92
C LEU A 308 8.81 8.50 -22.25
N GLY A 309 8.38 7.43 -22.92
CA GLY A 309 7.68 7.53 -24.19
C GLY A 309 7.33 6.19 -24.79
N GLU A 310 6.37 6.21 -25.69
CA GLU A 310 5.91 5.07 -26.47
C GLU A 310 6.03 5.39 -27.95
N THR A 311 6.40 4.40 -28.77
CA THR A 311 6.51 4.56 -30.21
C THR A 311 5.97 3.32 -30.90
N SER A 312 5.03 3.54 -31.83
CA SER A 312 4.44 2.46 -32.62
C SER A 312 5.48 1.76 -33.50
N TYR A 313 5.18 0.57 -34.00
CA TYR A 313 6.03 -0.09 -35.01
C TYR A 313 6.28 0.82 -36.21
N ASP A 314 5.25 1.47 -36.75
CA ASP A 314 5.36 2.25 -37.98
C ASP A 314 6.19 3.54 -37.81
N ASP A 315 6.13 4.14 -36.62
CA ASP A 315 6.85 5.38 -36.29
C ASP A 315 8.29 5.13 -35.83
N LEU A 316 8.65 3.88 -35.47
CA LEU A 316 9.98 3.57 -34.99
C LEU A 316 11.00 3.54 -36.14
N PRO A 317 12.17 4.21 -36.01
CA PRO A 317 13.20 4.20 -37.04
C PRO A 317 13.59 2.78 -37.48
N THR A 318 13.73 2.57 -38.80
CA THR A 318 13.97 1.24 -39.39
C THR A 318 15.17 0.51 -38.76
N GLY A 319 16.28 1.20 -38.49
CA GLY A 319 17.44 0.58 -37.83
C GLY A 319 17.15 0.10 -36.40
N ALA A 320 16.24 0.75 -35.67
CA ALA A 320 15.82 0.29 -34.35
C ALA A 320 14.87 -0.91 -34.47
N ARG A 321 13.95 -0.91 -35.45
CA ARG A 321 13.08 -2.06 -35.75
C ARG A 321 13.87 -3.30 -36.12
N GLU A 322 14.88 -3.16 -36.98
CA GLU A 322 15.75 -4.26 -37.42
C GLU A 322 16.59 -4.82 -36.27
N ARG A 323 17.18 -3.93 -35.45
CA ARG A 323 17.98 -4.31 -34.27
C ARG A 323 17.15 -5.08 -33.24
N LEU A 324 15.94 -4.60 -32.94
CA LEU A 324 15.02 -5.23 -31.98
C LEU A 324 14.22 -6.38 -32.59
N GLN A 325 14.35 -6.60 -33.92
CA GLN A 325 13.52 -7.51 -34.71
C GLN A 325 12.02 -7.38 -34.41
N MET A 326 11.54 -6.14 -34.29
CA MET A 326 10.14 -5.88 -34.03
C MET A 326 9.26 -6.37 -35.17
N THR A 327 8.05 -6.78 -34.82
CA THR A 327 7.02 -7.21 -35.76
C THR A 327 5.83 -6.25 -35.73
N PRO A 328 5.05 -6.13 -36.82
CA PRO A 328 3.79 -5.38 -36.80
C PRO A 328 2.86 -5.88 -35.69
N GLY A 329 2.22 -4.96 -34.96
CA GLY A 329 1.44 -5.27 -33.75
C GLY A 329 2.24 -5.15 -32.44
N GLN A 330 3.51 -4.75 -32.51
CA GLN A 330 4.33 -4.40 -31.35
C GLN A 330 4.60 -2.91 -31.28
N ARG A 331 4.91 -2.42 -30.08
CA ARG A 331 5.36 -1.05 -29.83
C ARG A 331 6.62 -1.05 -28.97
N ASN A 332 7.39 0.03 -29.06
CA ASN A 332 8.56 0.26 -28.23
C ASN A 332 8.24 1.22 -27.08
N LEU A 333 8.54 0.81 -25.86
CA LEU A 333 8.54 1.65 -24.67
C LEU A 333 9.96 2.09 -24.36
N LEU A 334 10.17 3.39 -24.20
CA LEU A 334 11.40 3.92 -23.62
C LEU A 334 11.20 4.03 -22.10
N VAL A 335 11.86 3.17 -21.35
CA VAL A 335 11.71 3.08 -19.89
C VAL A 335 13.00 3.51 -19.19
N ARG A 336 12.91 4.39 -18.20
CA ARG A 336 14.02 4.75 -17.32
C ARG A 336 13.92 3.98 -16.01
N LEU A 337 14.93 3.16 -15.76
CA LEU A 337 15.15 2.48 -14.49
C LEU A 337 16.23 3.21 -13.70
N VAL A 338 15.92 3.59 -12.46
CA VAL A 338 16.90 4.10 -11.50
C VAL A 338 17.14 3.03 -10.44
N LEU A 339 18.38 2.57 -10.33
CA LEU A 339 18.83 1.64 -9.31
C LEU A 339 19.64 2.39 -8.26
N ARG A 340 19.19 2.33 -7.01
CA ARG A 340 19.90 2.88 -5.85
C ARG A 340 19.48 2.12 -4.60
N PRO A 341 20.21 1.06 -4.21
CA PRO A 341 20.03 0.44 -2.91
C PRO A 341 20.25 1.46 -1.78
N VAL A 342 19.48 1.31 -0.71
CA VAL A 342 19.52 2.23 0.44
C VAL A 342 20.68 1.94 1.40
N ASP A 343 21.31 0.78 1.29
CA ASP A 343 22.31 0.24 2.21
C ASP A 343 23.72 0.15 1.61
N ARG A 344 23.86 0.13 0.28
CA ARG A 344 25.15 -0.06 -0.40
C ARG A 344 25.22 0.62 -1.77
N THR A 345 26.44 0.89 -2.23
CA THR A 345 26.72 1.28 -3.62
C THR A 345 26.71 0.06 -4.52
N LEU A 346 26.10 0.17 -5.71
CA LEU A 346 26.20 -0.86 -6.75
C LEU A 346 27.50 -0.69 -7.52
N THR A 347 28.19 -1.81 -7.77
CA THR A 347 29.17 -1.87 -8.86
C THR A 347 28.47 -1.86 -10.22
N ASP A 348 29.19 -1.51 -11.28
CA ASP A 348 28.63 -1.52 -12.64
C ASP A 348 28.11 -2.91 -13.03
N ALA A 349 28.84 -3.97 -12.67
CA ALA A 349 28.45 -5.36 -12.94
C ALA A 349 27.14 -5.74 -12.23
N GLU A 350 26.98 -5.36 -10.95
CA GLU A 350 25.73 -5.62 -10.23
C GLU A 350 24.57 -4.82 -10.81
N ALA A 351 24.79 -3.55 -11.15
CA ALA A 351 23.75 -2.73 -11.75
C ALA A 351 23.31 -3.24 -13.12
N ASN A 352 24.25 -3.75 -13.92
CA ASN A 352 23.95 -4.37 -15.20
C ASN A 352 23.17 -5.68 -15.03
N ALA A 353 23.56 -6.52 -14.06
CA ALA A 353 22.83 -7.75 -13.74
C ALA A 353 21.38 -7.47 -13.30
N LEU A 354 21.16 -6.48 -12.43
CA LEU A 354 19.81 -6.06 -12.00
C LEU A 354 19.01 -5.48 -13.17
N ARG A 355 19.63 -4.65 -14.00
CA ARG A 355 19.02 -4.13 -15.23
C ARG A 355 18.59 -5.27 -16.16
N ASP A 356 19.41 -6.29 -16.35
CA ASP A 356 19.13 -7.39 -17.25
C ASP A 356 17.98 -8.27 -16.75
N LYS A 357 17.87 -8.47 -15.42
CA LYS A 357 16.68 -9.09 -14.81
C LYS A 357 15.42 -8.31 -15.15
N VAL A 358 15.44 -6.98 -14.94
CA VAL A 358 14.30 -6.11 -15.25
C VAL A 358 13.97 -6.13 -16.74
N TYR A 359 14.98 -6.02 -17.60
CA TYR A 359 14.79 -6.00 -19.05
C TYR A 359 14.10 -7.28 -19.53
N ARG A 360 14.54 -8.45 -19.08
CA ARG A 360 13.90 -9.74 -19.42
C ARG A 360 12.44 -9.83 -18.99
N ALA A 361 12.09 -9.20 -17.87
CA ALA A 361 10.74 -9.24 -17.35
C ALA A 361 9.77 -8.29 -18.08
N LEU A 362 10.30 -7.20 -18.63
CA LEU A 362 9.50 -6.20 -19.35
C LEU A 362 9.45 -6.46 -20.86
N HIS A 363 10.52 -7.00 -21.45
CA HIS A 363 10.68 -7.15 -22.90
C HIS A 363 10.02 -8.42 -23.44
N GLU A 364 9.08 -8.25 -24.35
CA GLU A 364 8.31 -9.31 -25.02
C GLU A 364 8.73 -9.51 -26.49
N GLY A 365 9.69 -8.70 -26.97
CA GLY A 365 10.27 -8.84 -28.30
C GLY A 365 11.18 -10.07 -28.47
N PRO A 366 11.49 -10.44 -29.72
CA PRO A 366 12.20 -11.68 -30.03
C PRO A 366 13.72 -11.63 -29.75
N VAL A 367 14.29 -10.44 -29.56
CA VAL A 367 15.74 -10.24 -29.36
C VAL A 367 16.00 -9.55 -28.03
N LEU A 368 16.74 -10.22 -27.16
CA LEU A 368 17.16 -9.66 -25.88
C LEU A 368 18.48 -8.90 -26.00
N GLU A 369 18.49 -7.64 -25.57
CA GLU A 369 19.69 -6.80 -25.49
C GLU A 369 20.24 -6.79 -24.06
N LEU A 370 21.04 -7.80 -23.72
CA LEU A 370 21.64 -7.98 -22.40
C LEU A 370 23.07 -7.44 -22.37
N ILE A 371 23.49 -6.89 -21.23
CA ILE A 371 24.76 -6.15 -21.13
C ILE A 371 25.74 -6.72 -20.10
N GLY A 372 25.38 -7.81 -19.42
CA GLY A 372 26.26 -8.46 -18.44
C GLY A 372 26.33 -7.68 -17.15
#